data_AF-A0ABD4UUI8-F1
#
_entry.id   AF-A0ABD4UUI8-F1
#
_cell.length_a   1.000
_cell.length_b   1.000
_cell.length_c   1.000
_cell.angle_alpha   90.00
_cell.angle_beta   90.00
_cell.angle_gamma   90.00
#
_symmetry.space_group_name_H-M   'P 1'
#
loop_
_entity.id
_entity.type
_entity.pdbx_description
1 polymer ?
#
loop_
_entity_poly.entity_id
_entity_poly.type
_entity_poly.pdbx_seq_one_letter_code
_entity_poly.pdbx_strand_id
1 'polypeptide(L)'
;MNGRPISGASVGARTHRSKGVLALLLGVLLLAVTACGGGGGSDREAGSGDGKGKGSSGTADTKVSQAVVKIAPKDGAGDVETSGALKVTAAKGKLTEVRVEDTKGNAVKGSITDGGATWTPASHLAAATKYTVHAVAKDSGGREAAEESAFTTLTPKNTFVGIYTPEDGSKVGVGMPFSVRFTRGITHPGDVEKAIRIKTEPAVDVQGHWFGNDRLDFRPEEYWAAGTKVTVTFDLDGVEGRPGVYGKQAKTVKFTIGRSQVSTVDVKTHKMTVKRDGKVLRTIPVTTGKPGYDTWNGTMVISERLKVTRMNGETVGYGGEYDIKDVPHAQRLTNSGTFIHGNYWGGDAFGNYNASHGCIGLRDVRGGYDGKVAAAWFFDNSITGDVVVVKNSHDKTVAPDNGYNGWNMSWSDWTK
;
A
#
# COMPACT_ATOMS: atom_id res chain seq x y z
N MET A 1 12.94 23.91 7.74
CA MET A 1 12.49 24.03 9.15
C MET A 1 11.68 22.78 9.47
N ASN A 2 11.98 22.09 10.57
CA ASN A 2 11.47 20.74 10.82
C ASN A 2 10.06 20.76 11.42
N GLY A 3 9.04 20.63 10.57
CA GLY A 3 7.65 20.48 11.00
C GLY A 3 7.39 19.09 11.58
N ARG A 4 6.99 19.03 12.86
CA ARG A 4 6.49 17.79 13.48
C ARG A 4 5.11 17.42 12.91
N PRO A 5 4.81 16.14 12.67
CA PRO A 5 3.45 15.73 12.30
C PRO A 5 2.48 15.96 13.46
N ILE A 6 1.36 16.63 13.18
CA ILE A 6 0.29 16.86 14.16
C ILE A 6 -0.61 15.62 14.20
N SER A 7 -0.57 14.91 15.33
CA SER A 7 -1.46 13.77 15.58
C SER A 7 -2.80 14.26 16.12
N GLY A 8 -3.89 14.01 15.39
CA GLY A 8 -5.25 14.27 15.86
C GLY A 8 -5.71 13.15 16.80
N ALA A 9 -5.74 13.41 18.11
CA ALA A 9 -6.27 12.48 19.09
C ALA A 9 -7.81 12.46 19.04
N SER A 10 -8.41 11.34 18.61
CA SER A 10 -9.85 11.10 18.68
C SER A 10 -10.26 10.67 20.09
N VAL A 11 -11.28 11.32 20.65
CA VAL A 11 -11.68 11.13 22.05
C VAL A 11 -12.77 10.06 22.18
N GLY A 12 -12.44 9.00 22.91
CA GLY A 12 -13.34 8.31 23.84
C GLY A 12 -14.61 7.63 23.30
N ALA A 13 -14.53 6.33 23.06
CA ALA A 13 -15.72 5.49 22.92
C ALA A 13 -16.51 5.35 24.25
N ARG A 14 -17.84 5.25 24.16
CA ARG A 14 -18.70 4.71 25.21
C ARG A 14 -19.60 3.62 24.61
N THR A 15 -19.29 2.36 24.89
CA THR A 15 -20.19 1.23 24.63
C THR A 15 -20.79 0.75 25.95
N HIS A 16 -22.11 0.53 25.97
CA HIS A 16 -22.83 0.13 27.17
C HIS A 16 -22.56 -1.34 27.52
N ARG A 17 -22.31 -1.61 28.82
CA ARG A 17 -22.39 -2.95 29.41
C ARG A 17 -23.87 -3.36 29.53
N SER A 18 -24.22 -4.53 29.01
CA SER A 18 -25.36 -5.33 29.48
C SER A 18 -24.84 -6.62 30.14
N LYS A 19 -25.39 -6.97 31.31
CA LYS A 19 -25.12 -8.24 32.01
C LYS A 19 -26.17 -9.28 31.61
N GLY A 20 -25.78 -10.54 31.47
CA GLY A 20 -26.68 -11.68 31.22
C GLY A 20 -26.14 -12.98 31.82
N VAL A 21 -27.00 -13.75 32.50
CA VAL A 21 -26.73 -14.86 33.45
C VAL A 21 -28.01 -15.74 33.45
N LEU A 22 -28.06 -17.08 33.56
CA LEU A 22 -27.14 -18.16 33.98
C LEU A 22 -27.37 -19.44 33.11
N ALA A 23 -26.39 -20.34 32.96
CA ALA A 23 -26.64 -21.81 32.97
C ALA A 23 -25.35 -22.66 32.98
N LEU A 24 -25.15 -23.49 34.02
CA LEU A 24 -24.34 -24.72 33.92
C LEU A 24 -25.21 -25.84 33.37
N LEU A 25 -24.61 -26.82 32.68
CA LEU A 25 -25.02 -28.23 32.74
C LEU A 25 -23.82 -29.14 32.43
N LEU A 26 -23.62 -30.19 33.23
CA LEU A 26 -22.61 -31.23 33.01
C LEU A 26 -23.08 -32.22 31.93
N GLY A 27 -22.12 -32.88 31.26
CA GLY A 27 -22.39 -34.00 30.36
C GLY A 27 -21.12 -34.69 29.89
N VAL A 28 -20.56 -35.58 30.73
CA VAL A 28 -19.51 -36.53 30.31
C VAL A 28 -20.18 -37.74 29.69
N LEU A 29 -19.82 -38.13 28.47
CA LEU A 29 -20.14 -39.45 27.95
C LEU A 29 -18.99 -39.97 27.07
N LEU A 30 -18.33 -41.02 27.54
CA LEU A 30 -17.39 -41.84 26.79
C LEU A 30 -18.17 -42.95 26.06
N LEU A 31 -17.91 -43.15 24.77
CA LEU A 31 -18.28 -44.37 24.06
C LEU A 31 -17.10 -44.81 23.17
N ALA A 32 -16.47 -45.91 23.56
CA ALA A 32 -15.60 -46.68 22.69
C ALA A 32 -16.47 -47.56 21.77
N VAL A 33 -16.00 -47.83 20.55
CA VAL A 33 -16.65 -48.78 19.63
C VAL A 33 -15.67 -49.89 19.29
N THR A 34 -15.97 -51.10 19.75
CA THR A 34 -15.26 -52.33 19.41
C THR A 34 -16.19 -53.27 18.63
N ALA A 35 -15.71 -53.76 17.49
CA ALA A 35 -16.21 -54.94 16.78
C ALA A 35 -14.99 -55.51 16.01
N CYS A 36 -14.47 -56.70 16.30
CA CYS A 36 -15.04 -58.04 16.07
C CYS A 36 -15.47 -58.25 14.59
N GLY A 37 -14.94 -59.23 13.86
CA GLY A 37 -13.91 -60.22 14.23
C GLY A 37 -13.62 -61.18 13.05
N GLY A 38 -12.79 -62.20 13.27
CA GLY A 38 -12.48 -63.20 12.24
C GLY A 38 -11.16 -63.94 12.45
N GLY A 39 -11.09 -64.80 13.46
CA GLY A 39 -9.96 -65.71 13.66
C GLY A 39 -10.17 -67.05 12.94
N GLY A 40 -9.09 -67.66 12.47
CA GLY A 40 -9.12 -68.97 11.83
C GLY A 40 -7.71 -69.44 11.46
N GLY A 41 -7.03 -70.12 12.39
CA GLY A 41 -5.76 -70.78 12.13
C GLY A 41 -5.93 -72.30 12.14
N SER A 42 -5.32 -72.98 11.17
CA SER A 42 -5.13 -74.43 11.16
C SER A 42 -3.92 -74.79 10.31
N ASP A 43 -2.94 -75.45 10.91
CA ASP A 43 -1.71 -75.92 10.25
C ASP A 43 -1.93 -77.16 9.35
N ARG A 44 -0.89 -77.45 8.54
CA ARG A 44 -0.65 -78.67 7.74
C ARG A 44 -1.41 -78.68 6.40
N GLU A 45 -0.84 -79.16 5.30
CA GLU A 45 0.16 -80.23 5.16
C GLU A 45 1.14 -79.99 4.00
N ALA A 46 2.20 -80.80 3.91
CA ALA A 46 3.22 -80.68 2.87
C ALA A 46 2.77 -81.27 1.52
N GLY A 47 3.05 -80.58 0.42
CA GLY A 47 2.82 -81.07 -0.94
C GLY A 47 3.98 -80.72 -1.87
N SER A 48 4.76 -81.74 -2.27
CA SER A 48 5.82 -81.58 -3.28
C SER A 48 5.19 -81.41 -4.67
N GLY A 49 5.70 -80.48 -5.48
CA GLY A 49 5.17 -80.20 -6.81
C GLY A 49 6.18 -79.47 -7.70
N ASP A 50 6.95 -80.24 -8.46
CA ASP A 50 7.87 -79.73 -9.48
C ASP A 50 7.12 -78.95 -10.58
N GLY A 51 7.45 -77.66 -10.73
CA GLY A 51 6.83 -76.78 -11.71
C GLY A 51 7.83 -75.82 -12.35
N LYS A 52 8.51 -76.25 -13.42
CA LYS A 52 9.45 -75.41 -14.19
C LYS A 52 8.75 -74.25 -14.90
N GLY A 53 8.58 -73.12 -14.21
CA GLY A 53 8.22 -71.83 -14.79
C GLY A 53 9.46 -71.05 -15.24
N LYS A 54 9.62 -70.83 -16.56
CA LYS A 54 10.74 -70.03 -17.12
C LYS A 54 10.78 -68.64 -16.49
N GLY A 55 11.92 -68.28 -15.91
CA GLY A 55 12.16 -66.92 -15.42
C GLY A 55 12.19 -65.91 -16.57
N SER A 56 11.33 -64.90 -16.48
CA SER A 56 11.69 -63.55 -16.90
C SER A 56 12.04 -62.77 -15.64
N SER A 57 13.28 -62.92 -15.18
CA SER A 57 13.84 -62.04 -14.16
C SER A 57 14.07 -60.68 -14.80
N GLY A 58 12.99 -59.90 -14.94
CA GLY A 58 13.12 -58.46 -15.02
C GLY A 58 13.77 -58.01 -13.73
N THR A 59 15.09 -57.80 -13.76
CA THR A 59 15.81 -57.15 -12.67
C THR A 59 15.17 -55.80 -12.46
N ALA A 60 14.37 -55.67 -11.39
CA ALA A 60 13.99 -54.37 -10.89
C ALA A 60 15.29 -53.57 -10.71
N ASP A 61 15.41 -52.42 -11.36
CA ASP A 61 16.64 -51.64 -11.32
C ASP A 61 16.76 -51.00 -9.93
N THR A 62 17.29 -51.75 -8.96
CA THR A 62 17.46 -51.35 -7.54
C THR A 62 18.52 -50.26 -7.35
N LYS A 63 18.84 -49.51 -8.41
CA LYS A 63 19.78 -48.39 -8.38
C LYS A 63 19.05 -47.17 -7.85
N VAL A 64 19.47 -46.71 -6.68
CA VAL A 64 19.07 -45.42 -6.11
C VAL A 64 19.46 -44.29 -7.08
N SER A 65 18.67 -43.21 -7.12
CA SER A 65 18.99 -42.03 -7.92
C SER A 65 20.37 -41.47 -7.55
N GLN A 66 21.10 -40.98 -8.55
CA GLN A 66 22.36 -40.26 -8.34
C GLN A 66 22.16 -38.75 -8.09
N ALA A 67 20.94 -38.24 -8.27
CA ALA A 67 20.63 -36.84 -8.02
C ALA A 67 20.80 -36.51 -6.52
N VAL A 68 21.40 -35.36 -6.25
CA VAL A 68 21.62 -34.84 -4.90
C VAL A 68 20.93 -33.48 -4.80
N VAL A 69 19.79 -33.44 -4.13
CA VAL A 69 19.12 -32.19 -3.78
C VAL A 69 19.80 -31.60 -2.54
N LYS A 70 19.89 -30.28 -2.47
CA LYS A 70 20.34 -29.54 -1.29
C LYS A 70 19.42 -28.36 -1.05
N ILE A 71 18.85 -28.31 0.14
CA ILE A 71 18.05 -27.19 0.64
C ILE A 71 18.90 -26.41 1.65
N ALA A 72 19.02 -25.10 1.43
CA ALA A 72 19.44 -24.14 2.43
C ALA A 72 18.26 -23.19 2.69
N PRO A 73 17.97 -22.82 3.96
CA PRO A 73 18.65 -23.23 5.19
C PRO A 73 18.42 -24.71 5.55
N LYS A 74 19.17 -25.19 6.55
CA LYS A 74 19.03 -26.55 7.09
C LYS A 74 17.66 -26.75 7.74
N ASP A 75 17.22 -28.00 7.80
CA ASP A 75 16.02 -28.37 8.55
C ASP A 75 16.13 -27.96 10.03
N GLY A 76 15.02 -27.52 10.60
CA GLY A 76 14.90 -26.96 11.95
C GLY A 76 15.50 -25.56 12.13
N ALA A 77 16.07 -24.92 11.12
CA ALA A 77 16.72 -23.61 11.27
C ALA A 77 15.74 -22.51 11.72
N GLY A 78 16.13 -21.75 12.73
CA GLY A 78 15.45 -20.53 13.18
C GLY A 78 16.21 -19.26 12.78
N ASP A 79 15.57 -18.11 12.99
CA ASP A 79 16.11 -16.77 12.72
C ASP A 79 16.69 -16.57 11.30
N VAL A 80 16.07 -17.22 10.32
CA VAL A 80 16.50 -17.18 8.91
C VAL A 80 16.16 -15.81 8.29
N GLU A 81 17.11 -15.24 7.53
CA GLU A 81 16.87 -14.01 6.77
C GLU A 81 15.75 -14.17 5.73
N THR A 82 14.91 -13.15 5.60
CA THR A 82 13.75 -13.15 4.71
C THR A 82 14.11 -13.06 3.23
N SER A 83 15.33 -12.62 2.91
CA SER A 83 15.84 -12.46 1.55
C SER A 83 17.13 -13.28 1.36
N GLY A 84 17.28 -13.93 0.21
CA GLY A 84 18.56 -14.56 -0.21
C GLY A 84 18.99 -15.83 0.55
N ALA A 85 18.46 -16.11 1.74
CA ALA A 85 18.83 -17.30 2.53
C ALA A 85 18.28 -18.62 1.98
N LEU A 86 17.04 -18.62 1.47
CA LEU A 86 16.42 -19.80 0.87
C LEU A 86 17.00 -20.08 -0.52
N LYS A 87 17.70 -21.21 -0.66
CA LYS A 87 18.27 -21.71 -1.92
C LYS A 87 18.05 -23.21 -2.01
N VAL A 88 17.43 -23.67 -3.10
CA VAL A 88 17.27 -25.09 -3.41
C VAL A 88 18.11 -25.39 -4.65
N THR A 89 18.93 -26.43 -4.60
CA THR A 89 19.84 -26.81 -5.70
C THR A 89 19.84 -28.31 -5.95
N ALA A 90 20.16 -28.71 -7.17
CA ALA A 90 20.41 -30.11 -7.55
C ALA A 90 21.81 -30.28 -8.16
N ALA A 91 22.50 -31.34 -7.75
CA ALA A 91 23.72 -31.83 -8.38
C ALA A 91 23.50 -33.25 -8.92
N LYS A 92 24.23 -33.64 -9.97
CA LYS A 92 24.09 -34.96 -10.66
C LYS A 92 22.65 -35.27 -11.15
N GLY A 93 21.85 -34.23 -11.33
CA GLY A 93 20.44 -34.30 -11.71
C GLY A 93 19.89 -32.89 -11.88
N LYS A 94 18.57 -32.79 -12.10
CA LYS A 94 17.85 -31.54 -12.31
C LYS A 94 16.61 -31.51 -11.44
N LEU A 95 16.37 -30.38 -10.75
CA LEU A 95 15.11 -30.09 -10.08
C LEU A 95 13.97 -30.18 -11.11
N THR A 96 12.95 -30.95 -10.76
CA THR A 96 11.70 -31.07 -11.52
C THR A 96 10.51 -30.47 -10.78
N GLU A 97 10.60 -30.40 -9.45
CA GLU A 97 9.56 -29.84 -8.60
C GLU A 97 10.19 -29.20 -7.36
N VAL A 98 9.72 -28.00 -7.01
CA VAL A 98 10.04 -27.35 -5.74
C VAL A 98 8.76 -26.67 -5.24
N ARG A 99 8.29 -27.07 -4.05
CA ARG A 99 7.20 -26.44 -3.33
C ARG A 99 7.75 -25.83 -2.05
N VAL A 100 7.34 -24.59 -1.78
CA VAL A 100 7.68 -23.89 -0.55
C VAL A 100 6.38 -23.26 -0.04
N GLU A 101 5.95 -23.64 1.15
CA GLU A 101 4.63 -23.29 1.68
C GLU A 101 4.74 -22.79 3.12
N ASP A 102 3.94 -21.78 3.48
CA ASP A 102 3.81 -21.36 4.88
C ASP A 102 2.91 -22.33 5.68
N THR A 103 2.85 -22.15 7.00
CA THR A 103 1.96 -22.94 7.90
C THR A 103 0.45 -22.84 7.61
N LYS A 104 0.02 -22.02 6.65
CA LYS A 104 -1.39 -21.89 6.21
C LYS A 104 -1.62 -22.51 4.82
N GLY A 105 -0.58 -23.09 4.19
CA GLY A 105 -0.62 -23.62 2.82
C GLY A 105 -0.50 -22.56 1.72
N ASN A 106 -0.03 -21.35 2.03
CA ASN A 106 0.25 -20.36 1.00
C ASN A 106 1.59 -20.68 0.33
N ALA A 107 1.57 -20.96 -0.96
CA ALA A 107 2.78 -21.23 -1.74
C ALA A 107 3.59 -19.94 -2.00
N VAL A 108 4.88 -20.00 -1.68
CA VAL A 108 5.89 -19.02 -2.07
C VAL A 108 6.17 -19.18 -3.56
N LYS A 109 5.94 -18.12 -4.34
CA LYS A 109 6.27 -18.11 -5.76
C LYS A 109 7.78 -18.13 -5.95
N GLY A 110 8.24 -18.90 -6.92
CA GLY A 110 9.64 -18.98 -7.34
C GLY A 110 9.78 -19.73 -8.64
N SER A 111 10.99 -19.82 -9.18
CA SER A 111 11.27 -20.46 -10.47
C SER A 111 12.51 -21.34 -10.41
N ILE A 112 12.45 -22.48 -11.10
CA ILE A 112 13.63 -23.31 -11.38
C ILE A 112 14.42 -22.63 -12.51
N THR A 113 15.70 -22.35 -12.27
CA THR A 113 16.64 -21.69 -13.20
C THR A 113 17.78 -22.63 -13.59
N ASP A 114 18.75 -22.12 -14.35
CA ASP A 114 20.02 -22.81 -14.64
C ASP A 114 19.84 -24.21 -15.25
N GLY A 115 18.84 -24.36 -16.11
CA GLY A 115 18.50 -25.61 -16.78
C GLY A 115 18.07 -26.74 -15.85
N GLY A 116 17.67 -26.43 -14.61
CA GLY A 116 17.28 -27.38 -13.56
C GLY A 116 18.21 -27.40 -12.33
N ALA A 117 19.29 -26.63 -12.29
CA ALA A 117 20.28 -26.72 -11.20
C ALA A 117 19.88 -25.96 -9.93
N THR A 118 19.05 -24.91 -10.03
CA THR A 118 18.70 -24.01 -8.93
C THR A 118 17.20 -23.71 -8.92
N TRP A 119 16.62 -23.44 -7.75
CA TRP A 119 15.34 -22.73 -7.62
C TRP A 119 15.51 -21.55 -6.66
N THR A 120 14.87 -20.43 -7.01
CA THR A 120 14.87 -19.20 -6.21
C THR A 120 13.45 -18.67 -6.00
N PRO A 121 13.15 -18.09 -4.81
CA PRO A 121 11.94 -17.29 -4.60
C PRO A 121 11.87 -16.10 -5.55
N ALA A 122 10.67 -15.74 -6.00
CA ALA A 122 10.39 -14.57 -6.83
C ALA A 122 10.31 -13.25 -6.02
N SER A 123 10.25 -13.36 -4.69
CA SER A 123 10.21 -12.26 -3.73
C SER A 123 10.91 -12.71 -2.43
N HIS A 124 11.08 -11.78 -1.49
CA HIS A 124 11.39 -12.11 -0.11
C HIS A 124 10.28 -12.97 0.52
N LEU A 125 10.60 -13.59 1.65
CA LEU A 125 9.71 -14.36 2.50
C LEU A 125 9.12 -13.46 3.60
N ALA A 126 7.89 -13.73 4.03
CA ALA A 126 7.31 -13.09 5.21
C ALA A 126 8.14 -13.38 6.47
N ALA A 127 8.21 -12.42 7.39
CA ALA A 127 8.92 -12.55 8.65
C ALA A 127 8.15 -13.39 9.69
N ALA A 128 8.84 -13.84 10.74
CA ALA A 128 8.27 -14.64 11.84
C ALA A 128 7.43 -15.85 11.38
N THR A 129 7.76 -16.43 10.22
CA THR A 129 6.95 -17.42 9.51
C THR A 129 7.74 -18.70 9.35
N LYS A 130 7.14 -19.83 9.74
CA LYS A 130 7.66 -21.17 9.44
C LYS A 130 7.24 -21.57 8.03
N TYR A 131 8.22 -22.02 7.25
CA TYR A 131 8.05 -22.59 5.92
C TYR A 131 8.42 -24.07 5.91
N THR A 132 7.78 -24.82 5.02
CA THR A 132 8.18 -26.16 4.62
C THR A 132 8.62 -26.13 3.15
N VAL A 133 9.70 -26.83 2.83
CA VAL A 133 10.28 -26.98 1.50
C VAL A 133 10.22 -28.46 1.14
N HIS A 134 9.62 -28.77 0.00
CA HIS A 134 9.67 -30.09 -0.63
C HIS A 134 10.30 -29.93 -2.02
N ALA A 135 11.38 -30.66 -2.30
CA ALA A 135 12.13 -30.52 -3.54
C ALA A 135 12.49 -31.88 -4.14
N VAL A 136 12.19 -32.06 -5.44
CA VAL A 136 12.44 -33.30 -6.20
C VAL A 136 13.37 -33.00 -7.37
N ALA A 137 14.40 -33.85 -7.54
CA ALA A 137 15.26 -33.85 -8.71
C ALA A 137 15.33 -35.22 -9.38
N LYS A 138 15.56 -35.23 -10.70
CA LYS A 138 15.80 -36.44 -11.49
C LYS A 138 17.23 -36.53 -11.98
N ASP A 139 17.82 -37.71 -11.89
CA ASP A 139 19.12 -37.99 -12.51
C ASP A 139 19.00 -38.26 -14.02
N SER A 140 20.11 -38.51 -14.70
CA SER A 140 20.14 -38.81 -16.14
C SER A 140 19.46 -40.13 -16.52
N GLY A 141 19.21 -41.03 -15.56
CA GLY A 141 18.39 -42.24 -15.72
C GLY A 141 16.91 -42.01 -15.46
N GLY A 142 16.49 -40.77 -15.17
CA GLY A 142 15.10 -40.41 -14.85
C GLY A 142 14.67 -40.75 -13.42
N ARG A 143 15.60 -41.20 -12.56
CA ARG A 143 15.30 -41.63 -11.19
C ARG A 143 15.21 -40.44 -10.25
N GLU A 144 14.20 -40.44 -9.39
CA GLU A 144 13.93 -39.34 -8.46
C GLU A 144 14.76 -39.43 -7.17
N ALA A 145 15.20 -38.26 -6.70
CA ALA A 145 15.63 -38.02 -5.34
C ALA A 145 14.81 -36.84 -4.80
N ALA A 146 14.25 -36.99 -3.60
CA ALA A 146 13.45 -35.97 -2.93
C ALA A 146 14.09 -35.61 -1.59
N GLU A 147 14.04 -34.33 -1.23
CA GLU A 147 14.48 -33.81 0.06
C GLU A 147 13.41 -32.88 0.64
N GLU A 148 13.29 -32.89 1.96
CA GLU A 148 12.40 -32.00 2.70
C GLU A 148 13.17 -31.23 3.76
N SER A 149 12.71 -30.00 4.06
CA SER A 149 13.28 -29.15 5.10
C SER A 149 12.23 -28.18 5.60
N ALA A 150 12.22 -27.89 6.90
CA ALA A 150 11.43 -26.83 7.48
C ALA A 150 12.32 -25.81 8.20
N PHE A 151 12.00 -24.53 8.07
CA PHE A 151 12.73 -23.46 8.73
C PHE A 151 11.82 -22.31 9.13
N THR A 152 12.27 -21.43 10.02
CA THR A 152 11.51 -20.27 10.50
C THR A 152 12.28 -18.98 10.24
N THR A 153 11.65 -18.02 9.57
CA THR A 153 12.24 -16.70 9.34
C THR A 153 12.35 -15.89 10.64
N LEU A 154 13.30 -14.95 10.67
CA LEU A 154 13.56 -14.09 11.81
C LEU A 154 12.30 -13.38 12.32
N THR A 155 12.25 -13.16 13.65
CA THR A 155 11.20 -12.35 14.27
C THR A 155 11.70 -10.91 14.44
N PRO A 156 11.13 -9.91 13.72
CA PRO A 156 11.65 -8.56 13.77
C PRO A 156 11.44 -7.90 15.13
N LYS A 157 12.54 -7.55 15.81
CA LYS A 157 12.53 -6.74 17.05
C LYS A 157 12.00 -5.32 16.83
N ASN A 158 12.14 -4.82 15.60
CA ASN A 158 11.73 -3.50 15.18
C ASN A 158 10.97 -3.59 13.85
N THR A 159 9.92 -2.79 13.69
CA THR A 159 9.11 -2.81 12.47
C THR A 159 8.74 -1.42 11.97
N PHE A 160 8.37 -1.33 10.69
CA PHE A 160 7.73 -0.16 10.08
C PHE A 160 6.44 -0.56 9.34
N VAL A 161 5.59 0.42 9.09
CA VAL A 161 4.39 0.30 8.24
C VAL A 161 4.23 1.56 7.39
N GLY A 162 3.63 1.42 6.21
CA GLY A 162 3.15 2.52 5.40
C GLY A 162 1.74 2.97 5.82
N ILE A 163 1.58 4.26 6.06
CA ILE A 163 0.31 4.98 6.11
C ILE A 163 0.13 5.57 4.72
N TYR A 164 -0.94 5.24 4.01
CA TYR A 164 -1.09 5.58 2.59
C TYR A 164 -2.42 6.25 2.27
N THR A 165 -2.46 6.89 1.12
CA THR A 165 -3.66 7.42 0.48
C THR A 165 -3.52 7.29 -1.04
N PRO A 166 -4.59 7.03 -1.81
CA PRO A 166 -5.98 6.84 -1.38
C PRO A 166 -6.22 5.56 -0.57
N GLU A 167 -7.31 5.55 0.20
CA GLU A 167 -7.76 4.37 0.94
C GLU A 167 -8.44 3.33 0.03
N ASP A 168 -8.59 2.10 0.52
CA ASP A 168 -9.25 1.02 -0.22
C ASP A 168 -10.74 1.33 -0.48
N GLY A 169 -11.21 1.01 -1.68
CA GLY A 169 -12.56 1.34 -2.16
C GLY A 169 -12.79 2.82 -2.51
N SER A 170 -11.83 3.71 -2.28
CA SER A 170 -12.04 5.15 -2.44
C SER A 170 -12.11 5.61 -3.92
N LYS A 171 -12.70 6.78 -4.14
CA LYS A 171 -12.72 7.49 -5.43
C LYS A 171 -12.15 8.89 -5.27
N VAL A 172 -11.14 9.20 -6.09
CA VAL A 172 -10.34 10.44 -5.99
C VAL A 172 -10.21 11.15 -7.34
N GLY A 173 -9.90 12.45 -7.35
CA GLY A 173 -9.69 13.22 -8.57
C GLY A 173 -8.37 12.89 -9.28
N VAL A 174 -8.24 13.39 -10.51
CA VAL A 174 -7.16 13.05 -11.47
C VAL A 174 -5.75 13.50 -11.07
N GLY A 175 -5.61 14.37 -10.07
CA GLY A 175 -4.31 14.81 -9.55
C GLY A 175 -3.79 13.97 -8.37
N MET A 176 -4.54 12.98 -7.88
CA MET A 176 -4.17 12.26 -6.66
C MET A 176 -3.01 11.27 -6.91
N PRO A 177 -1.82 11.43 -6.30
CA PRO A 177 -0.82 10.37 -6.31
C PRO A 177 -1.27 9.21 -5.41
N PHE A 178 -0.72 8.02 -5.62
CA PHE A 178 -0.68 7.03 -4.54
C PHE A 178 0.52 7.36 -3.63
N SER A 179 0.27 7.88 -2.44
CA SER A 179 1.30 8.33 -1.50
C SER A 179 1.38 7.39 -0.31
N VAL A 180 2.61 7.02 0.09
CA VAL A 180 2.90 6.19 1.25
C VAL A 180 3.89 6.93 2.16
N ARG A 181 3.50 7.20 3.41
CA ARG A 181 4.40 7.67 4.47
C ARG A 181 4.70 6.54 5.44
N PHE A 182 5.97 6.21 5.60
CA PHE A 182 6.44 5.16 6.49
C PHE A 182 6.58 5.67 7.93
N THR A 183 6.22 4.84 8.92
CA THR A 183 6.36 5.20 10.35
C THR A 183 7.81 5.30 10.83
N ARG A 184 8.78 4.91 9.99
CA ARG A 184 10.22 5.04 10.22
C ARG A 184 10.88 5.34 8.87
N GLY A 185 11.81 6.30 8.84
CA GLY A 185 12.57 6.61 7.63
C GLY A 185 13.37 5.40 7.14
N ILE A 186 13.30 5.14 5.85
CA ILE A 186 13.85 4.01 5.10
C ILE A 186 15.31 4.29 4.70
N THR A 187 16.16 3.27 4.65
CA THR A 187 17.54 3.37 4.14
C THR A 187 17.82 2.37 3.01
N HIS A 188 16.91 1.42 2.76
CA HIS A 188 16.95 0.51 1.61
C HIS A 188 15.74 0.80 0.68
N PRO A 189 15.67 1.99 0.04
CA PRO A 189 14.48 2.42 -0.70
C PRO A 189 14.11 1.46 -1.84
N GLY A 190 15.10 0.97 -2.59
CA GLY A 190 14.87 0.08 -3.73
C GLY A 190 14.24 -1.27 -3.37
N ASP A 191 14.38 -1.75 -2.14
CA ASP A 191 13.76 -3.02 -1.72
C ASP A 191 12.33 -2.81 -1.20
N VAL A 192 12.08 -1.66 -0.56
CA VAL A 192 10.72 -1.21 -0.22
C VAL A 192 9.90 -0.88 -1.46
N GLU A 193 10.51 -0.33 -2.49
CA GLU A 193 9.84 0.05 -3.73
C GLU A 193 9.48 -1.16 -4.61
N LYS A 194 10.38 -2.14 -4.79
CA LYS A 194 10.07 -3.43 -5.46
C LYS A 194 8.92 -4.19 -4.80
N ALA A 195 8.70 -3.95 -3.51
CA ALA A 195 7.63 -4.51 -2.70
C ALA A 195 6.29 -3.76 -2.79
N ILE A 196 6.22 -2.65 -3.53
CA ILE A 196 4.98 -1.92 -3.79
C ILE A 196 4.71 -1.98 -5.29
N ARG A 197 3.74 -2.82 -5.70
CA ARG A 197 3.42 -3.05 -7.11
C ARG A 197 2.11 -2.37 -7.48
N ILE A 198 2.13 -1.49 -8.48
CA ILE A 198 0.94 -0.77 -8.96
C ILE A 198 0.50 -1.33 -10.31
N LYS A 199 -0.79 -1.70 -10.43
CA LYS A 199 -1.45 -2.09 -11.68
C LYS A 199 -2.56 -1.10 -11.99
N THR A 200 -2.65 -0.68 -13.25
CA THR A 200 -3.58 0.33 -13.75
C THR A 200 -4.46 -0.25 -14.87
N GLU A 201 -5.74 0.11 -14.89
CA GLU A 201 -6.70 -0.26 -15.94
C GLU A 201 -7.54 0.98 -16.33
N PRO A 202 -7.34 1.59 -17.53
CA PRO A 202 -6.37 1.24 -18.56
C PRO A 202 -4.91 1.33 -18.07
N ALA A 203 -4.03 0.59 -18.73
CA ALA A 203 -2.61 0.58 -18.39
C ALA A 203 -1.97 1.94 -18.70
N VAL A 204 -1.24 2.47 -17.73
CA VAL A 204 -0.40 3.66 -17.82
C VAL A 204 0.86 3.42 -16.98
N ASP A 205 2.00 3.93 -17.43
CA ASP A 205 3.24 3.87 -16.65
C ASP A 205 3.12 4.72 -15.37
N VAL A 206 3.70 4.24 -14.28
CA VAL A 206 3.59 4.85 -12.95
C VAL A 206 4.93 4.71 -12.26
N GLN A 207 5.57 5.84 -11.93
CA GLN A 207 6.90 5.87 -11.33
C GLN A 207 6.83 6.38 -9.90
N GLY A 208 7.65 5.79 -9.03
CA GLY A 208 7.84 6.22 -7.65
C GLY A 208 8.80 7.41 -7.57
N HIS A 209 8.59 8.29 -6.58
CA HIS A 209 9.54 9.33 -6.20
C HIS A 209 9.60 9.49 -4.68
N TRP A 210 10.82 9.52 -4.14
CA TRP A 210 11.09 9.61 -2.70
C TRP A 210 11.20 11.07 -2.25
N PHE A 211 10.27 11.50 -1.39
CA PHE A 211 10.36 12.78 -0.69
C PHE A 211 11.04 12.58 0.66
N GLY A 212 12.34 12.87 0.70
CA GLY A 212 13.18 12.52 1.84
C GLY A 212 13.36 11.00 1.94
N ASN A 213 13.24 10.44 3.13
CA ASN A 213 13.34 8.98 3.32
C ASN A 213 12.13 8.36 4.02
N ASP A 214 11.07 9.14 4.28
CA ASP A 214 9.87 8.67 4.97
C ASP A 214 8.61 8.69 4.10
N ARG A 215 8.67 9.26 2.89
CA ARG A 215 7.54 9.34 1.96
C ARG A 215 7.94 8.90 0.55
N LEU A 216 7.13 8.03 -0.04
CA LEU A 216 7.20 7.60 -1.43
C LEU A 216 5.85 7.88 -2.09
N ASP A 217 5.86 8.68 -3.15
CA ASP A 217 4.68 8.99 -3.95
C ASP A 217 4.79 8.33 -5.33
N PHE A 218 3.67 7.86 -5.87
CA PHE A 218 3.58 7.26 -7.19
C PHE A 218 2.55 7.99 -8.05
N ARG A 219 2.93 8.33 -9.28
CA ARG A 219 2.04 8.91 -10.30
C ARG A 219 2.50 8.57 -11.73
N PRO A 220 1.60 8.64 -12.72
CA PRO A 220 1.96 8.80 -14.13
C PRO A 220 2.56 10.19 -14.44
N GLU A 221 3.15 10.31 -15.63
CA GLU A 221 3.73 11.57 -16.15
C GLU A 221 2.71 12.72 -16.17
N GLU A 222 1.56 12.44 -16.81
CA GLU A 222 0.39 13.30 -16.92
C GLU A 222 -0.67 12.98 -15.87
N TYR A 223 -1.69 13.83 -15.70
CA TYR A 223 -2.82 13.51 -14.80
C TYR A 223 -3.49 12.19 -15.18
N TRP A 224 -3.96 11.47 -14.15
CA TRP A 224 -4.65 10.19 -14.34
C TRP A 224 -5.85 10.32 -15.28
N ALA A 225 -6.02 9.37 -16.20
CA ALA A 225 -7.22 9.29 -17.02
C ALA A 225 -8.47 9.00 -16.16
N ALA A 226 -9.55 9.73 -16.41
CA ALA A 226 -10.81 9.57 -15.68
C ALA A 226 -11.35 8.13 -15.80
N GLY A 227 -11.81 7.55 -14.69
CA GLY A 227 -12.30 6.18 -14.63
C GLY A 227 -11.23 5.09 -14.45
N THR A 228 -9.93 5.44 -14.45
CA THR A 228 -8.84 4.48 -14.23
C THR A 228 -8.99 3.76 -12.90
N LYS A 229 -8.93 2.43 -12.93
CA LYS A 229 -8.84 1.60 -11.72
C LYS A 229 -7.38 1.41 -11.38
N VAL A 230 -7.01 1.63 -10.12
CA VAL A 230 -5.67 1.42 -9.62
C VAL A 230 -5.71 0.34 -8.55
N THR A 231 -4.88 -0.68 -8.71
CA THR A 231 -4.66 -1.75 -7.72
C THR A 231 -3.22 -1.68 -7.26
N VAL A 232 -3.01 -1.43 -5.96
CA VAL A 232 -1.68 -1.43 -5.34
C VAL A 232 -1.54 -2.66 -4.46
N THR A 233 -0.47 -3.41 -4.64
CA THR A 233 -0.10 -4.54 -3.79
C THR A 233 1.08 -4.14 -2.92
N PHE A 234 0.86 -4.08 -1.62
CA PHE A 234 1.91 -4.06 -0.61
C PHE A 234 2.36 -5.49 -0.32
N ASP A 235 3.65 -5.72 -0.48
CA ASP A 235 4.36 -6.96 -0.23
C ASP A 235 5.53 -6.61 0.73
N LEU A 236 5.24 -5.94 1.85
CA LEU A 236 6.26 -5.36 2.74
C LEU A 236 6.62 -6.27 3.92
N ASP A 237 5.84 -7.32 4.19
CA ASP A 237 6.10 -8.21 5.33
C ASP A 237 7.40 -9.00 5.12
N GLY A 238 8.41 -8.76 5.96
CA GLY A 238 9.74 -9.32 5.78
C GLY A 238 10.69 -8.51 4.90
N VAL A 239 10.29 -7.36 4.37
CA VAL A 239 11.23 -6.42 3.71
C VAL A 239 12.03 -5.66 4.75
N GLU A 240 13.36 -5.76 4.72
CA GLU A 240 14.23 -4.93 5.56
C GLU A 240 14.39 -3.52 4.95
N GLY A 241 13.54 -2.58 5.35
CA GLY A 241 13.60 -1.19 4.88
C GLY A 241 14.78 -0.39 5.44
N ARG A 242 15.42 -0.89 6.50
CA ARG A 242 16.65 -0.36 7.12
C ARG A 242 17.22 -1.41 8.09
N PRO A 243 18.52 -1.38 8.44
CA PRO A 243 19.15 -2.41 9.26
C PRO A 243 18.37 -2.74 10.54
N GLY A 244 17.97 -4.00 10.67
CA GLY A 244 17.23 -4.55 11.81
C GLY A 244 15.75 -4.16 11.90
N VAL A 245 15.16 -3.49 10.89
CA VAL A 245 13.77 -3.01 10.92
C VAL A 245 13.00 -3.45 9.67
N TYR A 246 11.97 -4.26 9.89
CA TYR A 246 11.27 -4.97 8.83
C TYR A 246 9.85 -4.43 8.63
N GLY A 247 9.33 -4.51 7.41
CA GLY A 247 7.93 -4.21 7.14
C GLY A 247 7.01 -5.30 7.71
N LYS A 248 5.73 -4.96 7.85
CA LYS A 248 4.70 -5.83 8.47
C LYS A 248 3.38 -5.88 7.70
N GLN A 249 3.37 -5.39 6.46
CA GLN A 249 2.15 -5.20 5.67
C GLN A 249 2.20 -5.99 4.36
N ALA A 250 1.46 -7.10 4.30
CA ALA A 250 1.08 -7.75 3.06
C ALA A 250 -0.43 -7.49 2.83
N LYS A 251 -0.79 -6.71 1.81
CA LYS A 251 -2.20 -6.43 1.44
C LYS A 251 -2.36 -5.80 0.07
N THR A 252 -3.55 -5.93 -0.51
CA THR A 252 -3.96 -5.20 -1.71
C THR A 252 -4.87 -4.02 -1.34
N VAL A 253 -4.71 -2.91 -2.04
CA VAL A 253 -5.52 -1.69 -1.96
C VAL A 253 -6.02 -1.36 -3.36
N LYS A 254 -7.29 -1.00 -3.52
CA LYS A 254 -7.91 -0.66 -4.79
C LYS A 254 -8.62 0.68 -4.68
N PHE A 255 -8.37 1.58 -5.62
CA PHE A 255 -9.09 2.85 -5.72
C PHE A 255 -9.42 3.18 -7.18
N THR A 256 -10.33 4.13 -7.37
CA THR A 256 -10.79 4.54 -8.71
C THR A 256 -10.57 6.02 -8.92
N ILE A 257 -9.95 6.38 -10.05
CA ILE A 257 -9.87 7.77 -10.51
C ILE A 257 -11.26 8.20 -10.98
N GLY A 258 -11.75 9.32 -10.45
CA GLY A 258 -13.05 9.90 -10.73
C GLY A 258 -13.08 10.67 -12.05
N ARG A 259 -13.86 11.74 -12.05
CA ARG A 259 -13.93 12.76 -13.13
C ARG A 259 -12.65 13.59 -13.17
N SER A 260 -12.36 14.22 -14.30
CA SER A 260 -11.34 15.26 -14.36
C SER A 260 -11.91 16.58 -13.85
N GLN A 261 -11.26 17.21 -12.88
CA GLN A 261 -11.59 18.55 -12.43
C GLN A 261 -10.34 19.36 -12.12
N VAL A 262 -10.19 20.48 -12.84
CA VAL A 262 -9.07 21.41 -12.72
C VAL A 262 -9.63 22.81 -12.53
N SER A 263 -9.27 23.45 -11.42
CA SER A 263 -9.77 24.77 -11.04
C SER A 263 -8.65 25.80 -11.12
N THR A 264 -8.65 26.64 -12.15
CA THR A 264 -7.58 27.62 -12.36
C THR A 264 -7.91 28.93 -11.66
N VAL A 265 -7.14 29.28 -10.63
CA VAL A 265 -7.13 30.58 -9.96
C VAL A 265 -6.17 31.51 -10.68
N ASP A 266 -6.69 32.63 -11.19
CA ASP A 266 -5.89 33.70 -11.78
C ASP A 266 -5.87 34.89 -10.84
N VAL A 267 -4.75 35.05 -10.11
CA VAL A 267 -4.58 36.07 -9.06
C VAL A 267 -4.76 37.49 -9.60
N LYS A 268 -4.32 37.74 -10.85
CA LYS A 268 -4.45 39.05 -11.50
C LYS A 268 -5.90 39.45 -11.82
N THR A 269 -6.80 38.47 -11.94
CA THR A 269 -8.22 38.72 -12.27
C THR A 269 -9.18 38.43 -11.12
N HIS A 270 -8.64 38.02 -9.97
CA HIS A 270 -9.38 37.63 -8.76
C HIS A 270 -10.50 36.61 -9.04
N LYS A 271 -10.26 35.66 -9.96
CA LYS A 271 -11.24 34.66 -10.42
C LYS A 271 -10.67 33.25 -10.44
N MET A 272 -11.48 32.30 -10.02
CA MET A 272 -11.27 30.88 -10.23
C MET A 272 -12.20 30.36 -11.32
N THR A 273 -11.65 29.70 -12.34
CA THR A 273 -12.44 29.00 -13.37
C THR A 273 -12.36 27.50 -13.12
N VAL A 274 -13.48 26.90 -12.72
CA VAL A 274 -13.63 25.46 -12.47
C VAL A 274 -13.96 24.79 -13.79
N LYS A 275 -13.03 23.98 -14.31
CA LYS A 275 -13.27 23.11 -15.47
C LYS A 275 -13.46 21.67 -15.00
N ARG A 276 -14.47 21.00 -15.55
CA ARG A 276 -14.76 19.58 -15.34
C ARG A 276 -14.84 18.89 -16.70
N ASP A 277 -14.07 17.82 -16.88
CA ASP A 277 -13.99 17.05 -18.12
C ASP A 277 -13.80 17.97 -19.36
N GLY A 278 -12.86 18.91 -19.24
CA GLY A 278 -12.52 19.93 -20.25
C GLY A 278 -13.46 21.14 -20.34
N LYS A 279 -14.70 21.04 -19.85
CA LYS A 279 -15.74 22.08 -19.97
C LYS A 279 -15.73 23.02 -18.78
N VAL A 280 -15.95 24.32 -19.00
CA VAL A 280 -16.13 25.29 -17.91
C VAL A 280 -17.46 25.01 -17.22
N LEU A 281 -17.41 24.71 -15.92
CA LEU A 281 -18.58 24.45 -15.08
C LEU A 281 -19.03 25.70 -14.33
N ARG A 282 -18.09 26.49 -13.81
CA ARG A 282 -18.37 27.76 -13.12
C ARG A 282 -17.13 28.66 -13.10
N THR A 283 -17.34 29.97 -13.18
CA THR A 283 -16.34 30.97 -12.78
C THR A 283 -16.79 31.60 -11.46
N ILE A 284 -15.87 31.70 -10.51
CA ILE A 284 -16.12 32.11 -9.13
C ILE A 284 -15.20 33.30 -8.80
N PRO A 285 -15.71 34.44 -8.31
CA PRO A 285 -14.89 35.50 -7.73
C PRO A 285 -14.20 35.01 -6.45
N VAL A 286 -12.90 35.27 -6.32
CA VAL A 286 -12.08 34.84 -5.18
C VAL A 286 -11.29 36.01 -4.59
N THR A 287 -10.74 35.82 -3.40
CA THR A 287 -9.64 36.64 -2.89
C THR A 287 -8.47 35.72 -2.56
N THR A 288 -7.23 36.13 -2.85
CA THR A 288 -6.03 35.33 -2.56
C THR A 288 -5.12 36.02 -1.54
N GLY A 289 -3.85 35.61 -1.43
CA GLY A 289 -2.86 36.22 -0.54
C GLY A 289 -2.60 37.70 -0.83
N LYS A 290 -2.68 38.55 0.20
CA LYS A 290 -2.32 39.99 0.16
C LYS A 290 -0.80 40.14 -0.05
N PRO A 291 -0.28 41.28 -0.56
CA PRO A 291 1.15 41.48 -0.75
C PRO A 291 1.98 41.17 0.50
N GLY A 292 3.05 40.39 0.36
CA GLY A 292 3.89 39.88 1.45
C GLY A 292 3.37 38.58 2.09
N TYR A 293 2.16 38.15 1.73
CA TYR A 293 1.53 36.87 2.08
C TYR A 293 0.90 36.26 0.82
N ASP A 294 1.51 36.49 -0.33
CA ASP A 294 1.03 36.10 -1.64
C ASP A 294 0.79 34.57 -1.71
N THR A 295 -0.22 34.14 -2.48
CA THR A 295 -0.50 32.71 -2.64
C THR A 295 0.55 32.09 -3.58
N TRP A 296 1.11 30.93 -3.24
CA TRP A 296 2.03 30.21 -4.14
C TRP A 296 1.44 30.03 -5.55
N ASN A 297 2.27 30.18 -6.58
CA ASN A 297 1.92 29.74 -7.93
C ASN A 297 1.97 28.19 -8.02
N GLY A 298 1.43 27.63 -9.11
CA GLY A 298 1.60 26.23 -9.46
C GLY A 298 0.37 25.34 -9.25
N THR A 299 0.59 24.04 -9.43
CA THR A 299 -0.43 22.99 -9.32
C THR A 299 -0.53 22.51 -7.88
N MET A 300 -1.72 22.54 -7.31
CA MET A 300 -2.02 22.00 -5.99
C MET A 300 -3.12 20.94 -6.05
N VAL A 301 -2.97 19.88 -5.27
CA VAL A 301 -3.94 18.79 -5.20
C VAL A 301 -4.70 18.88 -3.89
N ILE A 302 -6.04 18.80 -3.95
CA ILE A 302 -6.89 18.77 -2.76
C ILE A 302 -6.59 17.49 -1.97
N SER A 303 -5.91 17.62 -0.82
CA SER A 303 -5.47 16.50 0.02
C SER A 303 -6.47 16.14 1.12
N GLU A 304 -7.26 17.10 1.58
CA GLU A 304 -8.20 16.97 2.69
C GLU A 304 -9.43 17.87 2.45
N ARG A 305 -10.61 17.46 2.95
CA ARG A 305 -11.86 18.22 2.86
C ARG A 305 -12.56 18.25 4.22
N LEU A 306 -12.68 19.44 4.81
CA LEU A 306 -13.23 19.69 6.14
C LEU A 306 -14.45 20.62 6.02
N LYS A 307 -15.62 20.16 6.45
CA LYS A 307 -16.84 20.99 6.42
C LYS A 307 -16.71 22.26 7.26
N VAL A 308 -16.03 22.15 8.40
CA VAL A 308 -15.61 23.26 9.26
C VAL A 308 -14.24 22.90 9.84
N THR A 309 -13.34 23.87 9.98
CA THR A 309 -12.08 23.73 10.70
C THR A 309 -11.70 25.02 11.43
N ARG A 310 -10.87 24.90 12.48
CA ARG A 310 -10.12 26.03 13.02
C ARG A 310 -8.90 26.28 12.14
N MET A 311 -8.61 27.55 11.85
CA MET A 311 -7.35 27.99 11.22
C MET A 311 -6.67 28.99 12.16
N ASN A 312 -5.44 28.68 12.59
CA ASN A 312 -4.64 29.48 13.51
C ASN A 312 -3.26 29.75 12.89
N GLY A 313 -2.90 31.03 12.76
CA GLY A 313 -1.63 31.49 12.18
C GLY A 313 -0.38 30.94 12.88
N GLU A 314 -0.45 30.64 14.17
CA GLU A 314 0.66 30.06 14.94
C GLU A 314 1.10 28.71 14.38
N THR A 315 0.16 27.93 13.83
CA THR A 315 0.43 26.59 13.29
C THR A 315 1.17 26.60 11.96
N VAL A 316 1.26 27.76 11.30
CA VAL A 316 1.83 27.94 9.95
C VAL A 316 2.91 29.03 9.87
N GLY A 317 3.29 29.62 11.01
CA GLY A 317 4.37 30.62 11.09
C GLY A 317 3.94 32.09 10.97
N TYR A 318 2.63 32.39 10.99
CA TYR A 318 2.09 33.75 11.02
C TYR A 318 1.73 34.23 12.44
N GLY A 319 2.10 33.46 13.48
CA GLY A 319 1.83 33.81 14.88
C GLY A 319 0.34 34.11 15.13
N GLY A 320 0.06 35.06 16.03
CA GLY A 320 -1.29 35.46 16.40
C GLY A 320 -2.05 36.32 15.36
N GLU A 321 -1.58 36.44 14.11
CA GLU A 321 -2.24 37.28 13.08
C GLU A 321 -3.69 36.86 12.79
N TYR A 322 -4.05 35.59 13.00
CA TYR A 322 -5.42 35.13 12.93
C TYR A 322 -5.65 33.85 13.76
N ASP A 323 -6.84 33.75 14.37
CA ASP A 323 -7.37 32.52 14.96
C ASP A 323 -8.88 32.46 14.71
N ILE A 324 -9.29 31.73 13.68
CA ILE A 324 -10.69 31.63 13.24
C ILE A 324 -11.15 30.20 13.51
N LYS A 325 -12.14 30.06 14.41
CA LYS A 325 -12.53 28.77 15.00
C LYS A 325 -13.43 27.93 14.09
N ASP A 326 -14.16 28.58 13.20
CA ASP A 326 -15.28 28.04 12.45
C ASP A 326 -15.18 28.33 10.94
N VAL A 327 -13.99 28.14 10.34
CA VAL A 327 -13.79 28.33 8.89
C VAL A 327 -14.54 27.24 8.12
N PRO A 328 -15.59 27.58 7.33
CA PRO A 328 -16.39 26.59 6.62
C PRO A 328 -15.72 26.13 5.32
N HIS A 329 -16.16 24.98 4.81
CA HIS A 329 -15.89 24.48 3.47
C HIS A 329 -14.40 24.46 3.09
N ALA A 330 -13.54 24.11 4.05
CA ALA A 330 -12.09 24.17 3.90
C ALA A 330 -11.54 22.92 3.18
N GLN A 331 -10.70 23.14 2.17
CA GLN A 331 -10.03 22.09 1.43
C GLN A 331 -8.52 22.36 1.38
N ARG A 332 -7.72 21.41 1.90
CA ARG A 332 -6.26 21.59 2.05
C ARG A 332 -5.57 21.42 0.71
N LEU A 333 -4.63 22.32 0.42
CA LEU A 333 -3.83 22.34 -0.81
C LEU A 333 -2.33 22.18 -0.55
N THR A 334 -1.84 22.63 0.62
CA THR A 334 -0.44 22.43 1.03
C THR A 334 -0.32 21.98 2.49
N ASN A 335 0.77 21.31 2.83
CA ASN A 335 1.09 20.96 4.22
C ASN A 335 1.48 22.21 5.02
N SER A 336 2.05 23.23 4.37
CA SER A 336 2.35 24.55 4.93
C SER A 336 1.13 25.43 5.21
N GLY A 337 -0.10 24.93 5.03
CA GLY A 337 -1.33 25.62 5.46
C GLY A 337 -2.07 26.43 4.39
N THR A 338 -1.80 26.24 3.10
CA THR A 338 -2.66 26.82 2.05
C THR A 338 -3.95 26.00 1.94
N PHE A 339 -5.09 26.69 2.02
CA PHE A 339 -6.42 26.13 1.79
C PHE A 339 -7.14 26.92 0.71
N ILE A 340 -8.08 26.25 0.03
CA ILE A 340 -9.24 26.91 -0.56
C ILE A 340 -10.42 26.71 0.38
N HIS A 341 -11.09 27.78 0.80
CA HIS A 341 -12.07 27.71 1.89
C HIS A 341 -13.18 28.76 1.79
N GLY A 342 -14.25 28.53 2.54
CA GLY A 342 -15.30 29.52 2.73
C GLY A 342 -14.87 30.64 3.67
N ASN A 343 -15.20 31.87 3.28
CA ASN A 343 -14.86 33.08 4.00
C ASN A 343 -16.12 33.96 4.10
N TYR A 344 -16.61 34.12 5.33
CA TYR A 344 -17.79 34.94 5.66
C TYR A 344 -17.43 36.37 6.13
N TRP A 345 -16.14 36.68 6.28
CA TRP A 345 -15.63 37.95 6.79
C TRP A 345 -14.99 38.85 5.72
N GLY A 346 -14.72 38.31 4.52
CA GLY A 346 -13.98 38.98 3.44
C GLY A 346 -14.74 40.07 2.68
N GLY A 347 -15.94 40.46 3.11
CA GLY A 347 -16.67 41.63 2.61
C GLY A 347 -16.81 41.70 1.08
N ASP A 348 -16.16 42.70 0.49
CA ASP A 348 -16.12 43.01 -0.94
C ASP A 348 -14.87 42.49 -1.66
N ALA A 349 -13.89 41.89 -0.98
CA ALA A 349 -12.62 41.46 -1.57
C ALA A 349 -12.76 40.48 -2.75
N PHE A 350 -13.79 39.63 -2.72
CA PHE A 350 -14.01 38.57 -3.72
C PHE A 350 -14.23 39.13 -5.14
N GLY A 351 -13.23 38.97 -6.00
CA GLY A 351 -13.24 39.52 -7.36
C GLY A 351 -12.61 40.91 -7.52
N ASN A 352 -12.18 41.54 -6.43
CA ASN A 352 -11.72 42.94 -6.42
C ASN A 352 -10.28 43.11 -5.92
N TYR A 353 -9.87 42.42 -4.85
CA TYR A 353 -8.51 42.52 -4.30
C TYR A 353 -8.13 41.31 -3.44
N ASN A 354 -6.83 41.20 -3.12
CA ASN A 354 -6.29 40.13 -2.30
C ASN A 354 -6.19 40.53 -0.82
N ALA A 355 -6.76 39.71 0.08
CA ALA A 355 -6.96 40.07 1.48
C ALA A 355 -6.50 39.00 2.49
N SER A 356 -6.04 37.82 2.04
CA SER A 356 -5.74 36.70 2.93
C SER A 356 -4.24 36.53 3.26
N HIS A 357 -3.93 35.59 4.15
CA HIS A 357 -2.57 35.13 4.45
C HIS A 357 -2.22 33.88 3.60
N GLY A 358 -2.24 34.04 2.27
CA GLY A 358 -1.89 32.99 1.29
C GLY A 358 -3.01 32.02 0.87
N CYS A 359 -4.14 31.96 1.59
CA CYS A 359 -5.27 31.09 1.23
C CYS A 359 -6.09 31.60 0.02
N ILE A 360 -6.94 30.74 -0.56
CA ILE A 360 -7.91 31.10 -1.60
C ILE A 360 -9.29 31.19 -0.94
N GLY A 361 -9.76 32.42 -0.70
CA GLY A 361 -11.05 32.69 -0.08
C GLY A 361 -12.19 32.70 -1.10
N LEU A 362 -13.23 31.89 -0.82
CA LEU A 362 -14.49 31.86 -1.54
C LEU A 362 -15.60 32.47 -0.68
N ARG A 363 -16.56 33.20 -1.27
CA ARG A 363 -17.66 33.82 -0.51
C ARG A 363 -18.53 32.75 0.16
N ASP A 364 -18.79 32.92 1.46
CA ASP A 364 -19.58 32.02 2.32
C ASP A 364 -20.38 32.81 3.38
N VAL A 365 -21.17 32.11 4.20
CA VAL A 365 -21.87 32.61 5.40
C VAL A 365 -21.28 32.01 6.68
N ARG A 366 -21.42 32.70 7.81
CA ARG A 366 -20.96 32.19 9.11
C ARG A 366 -21.69 30.89 9.45
N GLY A 367 -20.95 29.86 9.85
CA GLY A 367 -21.47 28.52 10.08
C GLY A 367 -21.73 27.67 8.83
N GLY A 368 -21.47 28.18 7.62
CA GLY A 368 -21.45 27.37 6.38
C GLY A 368 -22.76 26.68 6.02
N TYR A 369 -23.92 27.20 6.43
CA TYR A 369 -25.21 26.53 6.27
C TYR A 369 -25.89 26.76 4.91
N ASP A 370 -25.50 27.77 4.13
CA ASP A 370 -26.11 28.07 2.83
C ASP A 370 -25.39 27.35 1.68
N GLY A 371 -25.97 26.24 1.22
CA GLY A 371 -25.48 25.46 0.08
C GLY A 371 -25.42 26.21 -1.26
N LYS A 372 -25.96 27.43 -1.38
CA LYS A 372 -26.00 28.22 -2.63
C LYS A 372 -24.77 29.11 -2.82
N VAL A 373 -24.02 29.40 -1.76
CA VAL A 373 -22.84 30.28 -1.82
C VAL A 373 -21.69 29.62 -2.60
N ALA A 374 -20.71 30.45 -2.99
CA ALA A 374 -19.60 30.03 -3.83
C ALA A 374 -18.76 28.91 -3.18
N ALA A 375 -18.49 29.04 -1.88
CA ALA A 375 -17.70 28.09 -1.11
C ALA A 375 -18.39 26.73 -0.98
N ALA A 376 -19.64 26.69 -0.49
CA ALA A 376 -20.41 25.47 -0.34
C ALA A 376 -20.56 24.73 -1.68
N TRP A 377 -20.93 25.45 -2.75
CA TRP A 377 -21.02 24.86 -4.08
C TRP A 377 -19.70 24.25 -4.55
N PHE A 378 -18.57 24.94 -4.35
CA PHE A 378 -17.26 24.44 -4.76
C PHE A 378 -16.87 23.21 -3.95
N PHE A 379 -17.13 23.23 -2.64
CA PHE A 379 -16.89 22.11 -1.75
C PHE A 379 -17.67 20.88 -2.19
N ASP A 380 -18.99 20.99 -2.37
CA ASP A 380 -19.85 19.87 -2.79
C ASP A 380 -19.53 19.38 -4.22
N ASN A 381 -19.01 20.26 -5.08
CA ASN A 381 -18.55 19.92 -6.41
C ASN A 381 -17.08 19.45 -6.49
N SER A 382 -16.39 19.26 -5.38
CA SER A 382 -15.00 18.83 -5.34
C SER A 382 -14.80 17.52 -4.57
N ILE A 383 -13.75 16.77 -4.92
CA ILE A 383 -13.29 15.60 -4.17
C ILE A 383 -11.79 15.70 -3.87
N THR A 384 -11.31 14.90 -2.91
CA THR A 384 -9.86 14.70 -2.71
C THR A 384 -9.24 14.21 -4.02
N GLY A 385 -8.10 14.78 -4.41
CA GLY A 385 -7.47 14.53 -5.70
C GLY A 385 -7.85 15.48 -6.84
N ASP A 386 -8.89 16.31 -6.68
CA ASP A 386 -9.18 17.36 -7.65
C ASP A 386 -8.07 18.43 -7.62
N VAL A 387 -7.81 19.07 -8.76
CA VAL A 387 -6.66 19.96 -8.95
C VAL A 387 -7.07 21.43 -8.85
N VAL A 388 -6.25 22.23 -8.18
CA VAL A 388 -6.31 23.70 -8.16
C VAL A 388 -4.99 24.23 -8.73
N VAL A 389 -5.03 24.99 -9.83
CA VAL A 389 -3.84 25.62 -10.41
C VAL A 389 -3.87 27.11 -10.12
N VAL A 390 -2.86 27.63 -9.43
CA VAL A 390 -2.70 29.07 -9.19
C VAL A 390 -1.71 29.63 -10.19
N LYS A 391 -2.06 30.76 -10.82
CA LYS A 391 -1.18 31.50 -11.73
C LYS A 391 -1.25 33.01 -11.49
N ASN A 392 -0.25 33.72 -12.02
CA ASN A 392 -0.11 35.17 -11.96
C ASN A 392 -0.01 35.74 -10.53
N SER A 393 0.42 34.94 -9.55
CA SER A 393 0.78 35.43 -8.22
C SER A 393 2.20 36.01 -8.22
N HIS A 394 2.52 36.82 -7.20
CA HIS A 394 3.87 37.38 -7.00
C HIS A 394 4.82 36.46 -6.22
N ASP A 395 4.33 35.33 -5.70
CA ASP A 395 5.17 34.30 -5.05
C ASP A 395 5.71 33.26 -6.04
N LYS A 396 6.69 32.46 -5.62
CA LYS A 396 7.21 31.32 -6.37
C LYS A 396 6.19 30.18 -6.53
N THR A 397 6.52 29.22 -7.40
CA THR A 397 5.82 27.94 -7.50
C THR A 397 5.92 27.15 -6.19
N VAL A 398 4.83 26.52 -5.78
CA VAL A 398 4.78 25.64 -4.61
C VAL A 398 5.77 24.47 -4.74
N ALA A 399 6.47 24.14 -3.65
CA ALA A 399 7.42 23.03 -3.63
C ALA A 399 6.70 21.68 -3.85
N PRO A 400 7.27 20.74 -4.63
CA PRO A 400 6.62 19.46 -4.96
C PRO A 400 6.25 18.59 -3.75
N ASP A 401 7.05 18.65 -2.69
CA ASP A 401 6.87 17.90 -1.44
C ASP A 401 5.81 18.51 -0.50
N ASN A 402 5.42 19.77 -0.71
CA ASN A 402 4.54 20.52 0.17
C ASN A 402 3.05 20.21 -0.09
N GLY A 403 2.59 19.07 0.40
CA GLY A 403 1.31 18.47 0.04
C GLY A 403 1.50 17.42 -1.06
N TYR A 404 0.47 17.12 -1.85
CA TYR A 404 0.54 16.16 -2.97
C TYR A 404 0.90 16.84 -4.29
N ASN A 405 1.84 17.78 -4.24
CA ASN A 405 2.06 18.78 -5.29
C ASN A 405 3.21 18.40 -6.24
N GLY A 406 3.47 17.09 -6.39
CA GLY A 406 4.49 16.49 -7.25
C GLY A 406 4.43 16.91 -8.72
N TRP A 407 3.28 17.40 -9.17
CA TRP A 407 3.04 17.95 -10.51
C TRP A 407 3.78 19.26 -10.82
N ASN A 408 4.47 19.87 -9.84
CA ASN A 408 5.38 21.01 -10.06
C ASN A 408 6.83 20.57 -10.29
N MET A 409 7.11 19.28 -10.24
CA MET A 409 8.39 18.68 -10.60
C MET A 409 8.33 18.21 -12.05
N SER A 410 9.41 18.41 -12.82
CA SER A 410 9.52 17.85 -14.17
C SER A 410 9.47 16.31 -14.11
N TRP A 411 8.98 15.65 -15.16
CA TRP A 411 8.94 14.19 -15.17
C TRP A 411 10.35 13.58 -15.13
N SER A 412 11.32 14.20 -15.80
CA SER A 412 12.72 13.76 -15.77
C SER A 412 13.42 13.99 -14.42
N ASP A 413 12.89 14.85 -13.53
CA ASP A 413 13.33 14.93 -12.14
C ASP A 413 12.57 13.95 -11.22
N TRP A 414 11.33 13.62 -11.58
CA TRP A 414 10.50 12.65 -10.85
C TRP A 414 11.07 11.23 -10.95
N THR A 415 11.52 10.82 -12.14
CA THR A 415 12.02 9.46 -12.42
C THR A 415 13.53 9.27 -12.15
N LYS A 416 14.11 10.05 -11.23
CA LYS A 416 15.50 9.93 -10.75
C LYS A 416 15.54 9.27 -9.39
#